data_AF-A0A949YMD0-F1
#
_entry.id   AF-A0A949YMD0-F1
#
_cell.length_a   1.000
_cell.length_b   1.000
_cell.length_c   1.000
_cell.angle_alpha   90.00
_cell.angle_beta   90.00
_cell.angle_gamma   90.00
#
_symmetry.space_group_name_H-M   'P 1'
#
loop_
_entity.id
_entity.type
_entity.pdbx_description
1 polymer ?
#
loop_
_entity_poly.entity_id
_entity_poly.type
_entity_poly.pdbx_seq_one_letter_code
_entity_poly.pdbx_strand_id
1 'polypeptide(L)'
;IMPGSDVELVRAVRQHFGEIPLMVDGNGAYTSADIDVFRELDEFDLLMLEQPMKASDLDGLARLQEAVSTPVCLDETAATHEQTAEAIRRRACRIVNLKIQRVGGLGPARAIHDLCYQQGIACWVGSMPELGLGQAYGIHLATLANCKYPTDIEPAARWFVDDYVVPPLELSAPGLFAVPTRPGLGFQIDAVKVRRYQVRQLDFTARTAG
;
A
#
# COMPACT_ATOMS: atom_id res chain seq x y z
N ILE A 1 -0.12 -11.29 -10.41
CA ILE A 1 0.25 -11.92 -11.69
C ILE A 1 1.72 -12.34 -11.64
N MET A 2 2.13 -13.30 -12.46
CA MET A 2 3.54 -13.70 -12.60
C MET A 2 3.79 -14.26 -14.01
N PRO A 3 5.05 -14.38 -14.48
CA PRO A 3 5.33 -14.89 -15.83
C PRO A 3 4.62 -16.21 -16.11
N GLY A 4 3.84 -16.24 -17.20
CA GLY A 4 3.04 -17.41 -17.61
C GLY A 4 1.71 -17.56 -16.87
N SER A 5 1.35 -16.61 -16.02
CA SER A 5 0.07 -16.51 -15.30
C SER A 5 -0.30 -15.03 -15.12
N ASP A 6 -0.54 -14.37 -16.26
CA ASP A 6 -0.74 -12.92 -16.37
C ASP A 6 -1.91 -12.56 -17.29
N VAL A 7 -1.64 -12.38 -18.59
CA VAL A 7 -2.56 -11.70 -19.51
C VAL A 7 -3.89 -12.44 -19.62
N GLU A 8 -3.89 -13.76 -19.79
CA GLU A 8 -5.13 -14.53 -19.88
C GLU A 8 -5.99 -14.44 -18.62
N LEU A 9 -5.36 -14.37 -17.43
CA LEU A 9 -6.08 -14.21 -16.17
C LEU A 9 -6.73 -12.82 -16.09
N VAL A 10 -5.98 -11.78 -16.44
CA VAL A 10 -6.48 -10.40 -16.44
C VAL A 10 -7.60 -10.24 -17.46
N ARG A 11 -7.43 -10.80 -18.67
CA ARG A 11 -8.45 -10.83 -19.72
C ARG A 11 -9.73 -11.50 -19.23
N ALA A 12 -9.64 -12.67 -18.59
CA ALA A 12 -10.80 -13.38 -18.08
C ALA A 12 -11.54 -12.58 -16.99
N VAL A 13 -10.81 -11.94 -16.06
CA VAL A 13 -11.41 -11.06 -15.03
C VAL A 13 -12.10 -9.87 -15.70
N ARG A 14 -11.43 -9.19 -16.63
CA ARG A 14 -12.00 -8.03 -17.33
C ARG A 14 -13.24 -8.39 -18.15
N GLN A 15 -13.24 -9.54 -18.82
CA GLN A 15 -14.41 -10.04 -19.56
C GLN A 15 -15.59 -10.37 -18.65
N HIS A 16 -15.34 -10.93 -17.47
CA HIS A 16 -16.40 -11.34 -16.55
C HIS A 16 -17.00 -10.16 -15.78
N PHE A 17 -16.15 -9.24 -15.30
CA PHE A 17 -16.57 -8.17 -14.39
C PHE A 17 -16.73 -6.80 -15.07
N GLY A 18 -16.38 -6.66 -16.36
CA GLY A 18 -16.52 -5.41 -17.10
C GLY A 18 -15.58 -4.32 -16.57
N GLU A 19 -16.03 -3.07 -16.51
CA GLU A 19 -15.22 -1.88 -16.21
C GLU A 19 -14.97 -1.63 -14.71
N ILE A 20 -15.01 -2.66 -13.86
CA ILE A 20 -14.63 -2.47 -12.45
C ILE A 20 -13.19 -1.92 -12.33
N PRO A 21 -12.87 -1.10 -11.32
CA PRO A 21 -11.48 -0.75 -11.06
C PRO A 21 -10.66 -2.03 -10.82
N LEU A 22 -9.58 -2.20 -11.58
CA LEU A 22 -8.77 -3.41 -11.57
C LEU A 22 -7.29 -3.02 -11.58
N MET A 23 -6.49 -3.71 -10.78
CA MET A 23 -5.04 -3.57 -10.78
C MET A 23 -4.39 -4.95 -10.71
N VAL A 24 -3.10 -5.01 -11.00
CA VAL A 24 -2.31 -6.23 -10.89
C VAL A 24 -1.04 -5.96 -10.11
N ASP A 25 -0.66 -6.92 -9.26
CA ASP A 25 0.61 -6.91 -8.53
C ASP A 25 1.51 -8.02 -9.07
N GLY A 26 2.74 -7.65 -9.43
CA GLY A 26 3.78 -8.56 -9.92
C GLY A 26 4.73 -9.08 -8.84
N ASN A 27 4.71 -8.52 -7.62
CA ASN A 27 5.57 -8.89 -6.49
C ASN A 27 7.06 -9.11 -6.86
N GLY A 28 7.57 -8.32 -7.79
CA GLY A 28 8.94 -8.35 -8.29
C GLY A 28 9.30 -9.56 -9.15
N ALA A 29 8.32 -10.25 -9.73
CA ALA A 29 8.50 -11.49 -10.48
C ALA A 29 9.06 -11.30 -11.91
N TYR A 30 8.98 -10.10 -12.46
CA TYR A 30 9.34 -9.82 -13.86
C TYR A 30 10.70 -9.15 -14.00
N THR A 31 11.18 -9.11 -15.23
CA THR A 31 12.42 -8.45 -15.66
C THR A 31 12.16 -7.57 -16.89
N SER A 32 13.19 -6.81 -17.32
CA SER A 32 13.11 -6.04 -18.57
C SER A 32 12.83 -6.89 -19.82
N ALA A 33 13.04 -8.21 -19.78
CA ALA A 33 12.71 -9.11 -20.89
C ALA A 33 11.19 -9.29 -21.07
N ASP A 34 10.39 -8.98 -20.05
CA ASP A 34 8.96 -9.24 -20.01
C ASP A 34 8.11 -8.01 -20.31
N ILE A 35 8.71 -6.91 -20.80
CA ILE A 35 8.01 -5.63 -21.06
C ILE A 35 6.81 -5.81 -22.00
N ASP A 36 6.91 -6.71 -22.98
CA ASP A 36 5.83 -6.94 -23.94
C ASP A 36 4.55 -7.51 -23.27
N VAL A 37 4.68 -8.24 -22.16
CA VAL A 37 3.53 -8.69 -21.34
C VAL A 37 2.75 -7.47 -20.84
N PHE A 38 3.45 -6.46 -20.33
CA PHE A 38 2.81 -5.26 -19.79
C PHE A 38 2.24 -4.34 -20.87
N ARG A 39 2.81 -4.35 -22.08
CA ARG A 39 2.21 -3.68 -23.24
C ARG A 39 0.89 -4.33 -23.65
N GLU A 40 0.79 -5.65 -23.58
CA GLU A 40 -0.49 -6.34 -23.79
C GLU A 40 -1.49 -6.01 -22.67
N LEU A 41 -1.01 -5.87 -21.42
CA LEU A 41 -1.86 -5.51 -20.29
C LEU A 41 -2.46 -4.09 -20.37
N ASP A 42 -1.88 -3.18 -21.16
CA ASP A 42 -2.43 -1.83 -21.39
C ASP A 42 -3.84 -1.88 -22.04
N GLU A 43 -4.20 -2.98 -22.71
CA GLU A 43 -5.52 -3.15 -23.32
C GLU A 43 -6.65 -3.29 -22.28
N PHE A 44 -6.33 -3.55 -21.01
CA PHE A 44 -7.32 -3.86 -19.97
C PHE A 44 -7.68 -2.70 -19.03
N ASP A 45 -7.23 -1.47 -19.32
CA ASP A 45 -7.53 -0.26 -18.54
C ASP A 45 -7.32 -0.50 -17.03
N LEU A 46 -6.11 -0.91 -16.68
CA LEU A 46 -5.73 -1.18 -15.30
C LEU A 46 -5.45 0.14 -14.57
N LEU A 47 -5.85 0.24 -13.31
CA LEU A 47 -5.49 1.37 -12.45
C LEU A 47 -3.97 1.52 -12.31
N MET A 48 -3.28 0.39 -12.16
CA MET A 48 -1.84 0.33 -11.95
C MET A 48 -1.24 -1.07 -12.17
N LEU A 49 0.08 -1.08 -12.38
CA LEU A 49 0.96 -2.24 -12.34
C LEU A 49 1.82 -2.15 -11.07
N GLU A 50 1.43 -2.85 -10.00
CA GLU A 50 2.16 -2.84 -8.73
C GLU A 50 3.39 -3.76 -8.78
N GLN A 51 4.51 -3.23 -8.30
CA GLN A 51 5.82 -3.87 -8.17
C GLN A 51 6.10 -4.97 -9.21
N PRO A 52 6.19 -4.64 -10.51
CA PRO A 52 6.40 -5.65 -11.54
C PRO A 52 7.79 -6.30 -11.43
N MET A 53 8.82 -5.52 -11.10
CA MET A 53 10.22 -5.99 -11.03
C MET A 53 10.81 -5.84 -9.63
N LYS A 54 11.95 -6.50 -9.38
CA LYS A 54 12.64 -6.47 -8.09
C LYS A 54 12.87 -5.04 -7.59
N ALA A 55 12.79 -4.84 -6.29
CA ALA A 55 12.90 -3.53 -5.66
C ALA A 55 14.17 -2.74 -6.06
N SER A 56 15.27 -3.46 -6.31
CA SER A 56 16.56 -2.90 -6.70
C SER A 56 16.67 -2.53 -8.19
N ASP A 57 15.76 -3.00 -9.05
CA ASP A 57 15.84 -2.81 -10.51
C ASP A 57 15.12 -1.53 -10.96
N LEU A 58 15.64 -0.38 -10.51
CA LEU A 58 15.06 0.92 -10.85
C LEU A 58 15.14 1.23 -12.35
N ASP A 59 16.18 0.74 -13.03
CA ASP A 59 16.34 0.97 -14.47
C ASP A 59 15.34 0.15 -15.28
N GLY A 60 15.08 -1.11 -14.87
CA GLY A 60 14.01 -1.92 -15.44
C GLY A 60 12.63 -1.29 -15.23
N LEU A 61 12.34 -0.80 -14.02
CA LEU A 61 11.09 -0.11 -13.70
C LEU A 61 10.90 1.18 -14.52
N ALA A 62 11.96 1.97 -14.71
CA ALA A 62 11.93 3.17 -15.56
C ALA A 62 11.68 2.84 -17.03
N ARG A 63 12.37 1.83 -17.57
CA ARG A 63 12.14 1.36 -18.94
C ARG A 63 10.73 0.84 -19.14
N LEU A 64 10.20 0.11 -18.17
CA LEU A 64 8.83 -0.37 -18.20
C LEU A 64 7.85 0.81 -18.20
N GLN A 65 7.98 1.74 -17.25
CA GLN A 65 7.07 2.89 -17.15
C GLN A 65 7.09 3.78 -18.41
N GLU A 66 8.23 3.87 -19.11
CA GLU A 66 8.34 4.55 -20.41
C GLU A 66 7.64 3.78 -21.54
N ALA A 67 7.64 2.45 -21.47
CA ALA A 67 7.11 1.57 -22.52
C ALA A 67 5.60 1.33 -22.45
N VAL A 68 4.94 1.71 -21.35
CA VAL A 68 3.50 1.44 -21.11
C VAL A 68 2.74 2.71 -20.71
N SER A 69 1.45 2.72 -21.05
CA SER A 69 0.51 3.77 -20.68
C SER A 69 0.00 3.60 -19.24
N THR A 70 -0.19 2.36 -18.78
CA THR A 70 -0.63 2.04 -17.42
C THR A 70 0.39 2.55 -16.38
N PRO A 71 -0.03 3.20 -15.29
CA PRO A 71 0.88 3.62 -14.22
C PRO A 71 1.59 2.44 -13.53
N VAL A 72 2.91 2.50 -13.41
CA VAL A 72 3.68 1.63 -12.52
C VAL A 72 3.54 2.15 -11.10
N CYS A 73 3.18 1.25 -10.17
CA CYS A 73 3.07 1.49 -8.74
C CYS A 73 4.24 0.82 -8.01
N LEU A 74 4.91 1.56 -7.13
CA LEU A 74 6.00 1.03 -6.30
C LEU A 74 5.50 0.63 -4.91
N ASP A 75 5.89 -0.56 -4.45
CA ASP A 75 5.67 -1.03 -3.09
C ASP A 75 7.01 -1.31 -2.38
N GLU A 76 7.72 -2.39 -2.70
CA GLU A 76 9.01 -2.77 -2.09
C GLU A 76 10.11 -1.77 -2.45
N THR A 77 10.03 -1.16 -3.63
CA THR A 77 10.99 -0.12 -4.03
C THR A 77 10.87 1.14 -3.16
N ALA A 78 9.68 1.49 -2.67
CA ALA A 78 9.41 2.72 -1.91
C ALA A 78 9.59 2.54 -0.39
N ALA A 79 10.67 1.88 0.05
CA ALA A 79 10.87 1.54 1.45
C ALA A 79 11.47 2.67 2.30
N THR A 80 12.15 3.66 1.70
CA THR A 80 12.56 4.90 2.39
C THR A 80 12.27 6.14 1.56
N HIS A 81 12.39 7.31 2.18
CA HIS A 81 12.28 8.60 1.49
C HIS A 81 13.34 8.73 0.38
N GLU A 82 14.58 8.34 0.66
CA GLU A 82 15.70 8.41 -0.30
C GLU A 82 15.48 7.48 -1.48
N GLN A 83 15.04 6.24 -1.24
CA GLN A 83 14.74 5.28 -2.30
C GLN A 83 13.58 5.75 -3.17
N THR A 84 12.54 6.31 -2.54
CA THR A 84 11.41 6.88 -3.28
C THR A 84 11.87 8.07 -4.13
N ALA A 85 12.65 8.99 -3.57
CA ALA A 85 13.20 10.13 -4.31
C ALA A 85 14.08 9.70 -5.50
N GLU A 86 14.88 8.64 -5.34
CA GLU A 86 15.67 8.03 -6.42
C GLU A 86 14.77 7.50 -7.53
N ALA A 87 13.75 6.72 -7.19
CA ALA A 87 12.83 6.13 -8.16
C ALA A 87 12.07 7.19 -8.95
N ILE A 88 11.60 8.25 -8.27
CA ILE A 88 10.94 9.40 -8.90
C ILE A 88 11.88 10.10 -9.88
N ARG A 89 13.14 10.35 -9.47
CA ARG A 89 14.13 11.03 -10.33
C ARG A 89 14.42 10.25 -11.62
N ARG A 90 14.38 8.91 -11.55
CA ARG A 90 14.52 8.03 -12.71
C ARG A 90 13.24 7.86 -13.52
N ARG A 91 12.12 8.45 -13.09
CA ARG A 91 10.78 8.28 -13.69
C ARG A 91 10.34 6.81 -13.69
N ALA A 92 10.70 6.08 -12.63
CA ALA A 92 10.42 4.65 -12.49
C ALA A 92 8.94 4.32 -12.19
N CYS A 93 8.12 5.32 -11.87
CA CYS A 93 6.74 5.11 -11.48
C CYS A 93 5.88 6.36 -11.67
N ARG A 94 4.57 6.17 -11.52
CA ARG A 94 3.58 7.25 -11.42
C ARG A 94 2.70 7.12 -10.16
N ILE A 95 2.81 6.01 -9.43
CA ILE A 95 2.08 5.74 -8.19
C ILE A 95 3.02 5.15 -7.13
N VAL A 96 2.78 5.45 -5.85
CA VAL A 96 3.47 4.84 -4.70
C VAL A 96 2.46 4.24 -3.72
N ASN A 97 2.69 2.99 -3.32
CA ASN A 97 2.00 2.32 -2.21
C ASN A 97 2.69 2.70 -0.88
N LEU A 98 1.98 3.41 0.00
CA LEU A 98 2.48 3.79 1.32
C LEU A 98 2.10 2.76 2.37
N LYS A 99 3.12 2.14 2.99
CA LYS A 99 2.96 1.22 4.12
C LYS A 99 3.74 1.74 5.33
N ILE A 100 3.02 2.16 6.38
CA ILE A 100 3.59 2.80 7.59
C ILE A 100 4.70 1.95 8.22
N GLN A 101 4.42 0.65 8.35
CA GLN A 101 5.27 -0.40 8.87
C GLN A 101 6.54 -0.65 8.04
N ARG A 102 6.51 -0.31 6.75
CA ARG A 102 7.66 -0.47 5.84
C ARG A 102 8.61 0.70 5.96
N VAL A 103 8.05 1.91 5.98
CA VAL A 103 8.83 3.16 5.94
C VAL A 103 9.28 3.63 7.33
N GLY A 104 8.86 2.94 8.39
CA GLY A 104 9.31 3.21 9.76
C GLY A 104 8.44 4.21 10.53
N GLY A 105 7.16 4.34 10.18
CA GLY A 105 6.16 5.09 10.94
C GLY A 105 5.51 6.26 10.19
N LEU A 106 4.64 6.99 10.89
CA LEU A 106 3.83 8.08 10.31
C LEU A 106 4.68 9.25 9.78
N GLY A 107 5.77 9.59 10.46
CA GLY A 107 6.66 10.69 10.04
C GLY A 107 7.28 10.42 8.66
N PRO A 108 8.02 9.32 8.49
CA PRO A 108 8.53 8.92 7.18
C PRO A 108 7.44 8.73 6.11
N ALA A 109 6.30 8.10 6.47
CA ALA A 109 5.18 7.94 5.54
C ALA A 109 4.65 9.29 5.02
N ARG A 110 4.52 10.27 5.92
CA ARG A 110 4.11 11.63 5.55
C ARG A 110 5.16 12.34 4.68
N ALA A 111 6.44 12.17 4.98
CA ALA A 111 7.52 12.74 4.17
C ALA A 111 7.50 12.19 2.73
N ILE A 112 7.31 10.88 2.58
CA ILE A 112 7.17 10.24 1.25
C ILE A 112 5.91 10.72 0.53
N HIS A 113 4.78 10.79 1.23
CA HIS A 113 3.54 11.37 0.68
C HIS A 113 3.77 12.79 0.13
N ASP A 114 4.38 13.67 0.94
CA ASP A 114 4.57 15.08 0.57
C ASP A 114 5.54 15.22 -0.62
N LEU A 115 6.60 14.39 -0.67
CA LEU A 115 7.48 14.26 -1.84
C LEU A 115 6.69 13.87 -3.09
N CYS A 116 5.88 12.81 -3.02
CA CYS A 116 5.09 12.35 -4.17
C CYS A 116 4.09 13.42 -4.62
N TYR A 117 3.42 14.08 -3.66
CA TYR A 117 2.45 15.14 -3.93
C TYR A 117 3.08 16.32 -4.68
N GLN A 118 4.27 16.76 -4.26
CA GLN A 118 5.00 17.83 -4.93
C GLN A 118 5.45 17.47 -6.35
N GLN A 119 5.64 16.19 -6.63
CA GLN A 119 6.08 15.68 -7.94
C GLN A 119 4.91 15.20 -8.82
N GLY A 120 3.65 15.37 -8.36
CA GLY A 120 2.47 14.93 -9.11
C GLY A 120 2.31 13.41 -9.21
N ILE A 121 3.00 12.64 -8.37
CA ILE A 121 2.92 11.18 -8.29
C ILE A 121 1.87 10.82 -7.27
N ALA A 122 0.87 10.02 -7.65
CA ALA A 122 -0.21 9.67 -6.74
C ALA A 122 0.24 8.66 -5.68
N CYS A 123 -0.43 8.69 -4.52
CA CYS A 123 -0.22 7.69 -3.47
C CYS A 123 -1.50 6.89 -3.24
N TRP A 124 -1.34 5.77 -2.55
CA TRP A 124 -2.41 5.07 -1.86
C TRP A 124 -1.84 4.38 -0.63
N VAL A 125 -2.69 3.89 0.26
CA VAL A 125 -2.25 3.25 1.50
C VAL A 125 -2.51 1.76 1.40
N GLY A 126 -1.43 1.00 1.30
CA GLY A 126 -1.45 -0.45 1.37
C GLY A 126 -1.47 -0.95 2.81
N SER A 127 -1.61 -2.26 2.94
CA SER A 127 -1.67 -2.96 4.22
C SER A 127 -0.58 -4.02 4.31
N MET A 128 -0.13 -4.33 5.53
CA MET A 128 0.48 -5.62 5.87
C MET A 128 -0.34 -6.14 7.06
N PRO A 129 -1.33 -7.03 6.84
CA PRO A 129 -2.47 -7.24 7.73
C PRO A 129 -2.19 -6.96 9.21
N GLU A 130 -2.52 -5.75 9.65
CA GLU A 130 -2.29 -5.30 11.01
C GLU A 130 -3.54 -5.56 11.87
N LEU A 131 -3.35 -5.70 13.19
CA LEU A 131 -4.45 -5.54 14.14
C LEU A 131 -4.94 -4.09 14.14
N GLY A 132 -6.14 -3.84 14.66
CA GLY A 132 -6.89 -2.60 14.47
C GLY A 132 -6.14 -1.30 14.79
N LEU A 133 -5.13 -1.35 15.65
CA LEU A 133 -4.25 -0.22 15.93
C LEU A 133 -3.46 0.23 14.68
N GLY A 134 -2.86 -0.72 13.97
CA GLY A 134 -2.14 -0.43 12.73
C GLY A 134 -3.09 0.04 11.63
N GLN A 135 -4.23 -0.63 11.50
CA GLN A 135 -5.27 -0.28 10.53
C GLN A 135 -5.80 1.15 10.75
N ALA A 136 -6.02 1.56 12.01
CA ALA A 136 -6.45 2.91 12.34
C ALA A 136 -5.46 3.98 11.89
N TYR A 137 -4.14 3.75 12.07
CA TYR A 137 -3.13 4.67 11.54
C TYR A 137 -3.16 4.74 10.01
N GLY A 138 -3.37 3.59 9.35
CA GLY A 138 -3.55 3.53 7.90
C GLY A 138 -4.74 4.37 7.42
N ILE A 139 -5.89 4.29 8.11
CA ILE A 139 -7.09 5.07 7.75
C ILE A 139 -6.80 6.57 7.82
N HIS A 140 -6.16 7.03 8.89
CA HIS A 140 -5.78 8.44 9.01
C HIS A 140 -4.82 8.87 7.90
N LEU A 141 -3.81 8.05 7.59
CA LEU A 141 -2.88 8.33 6.49
C LEU A 141 -3.58 8.37 5.12
N ALA A 142 -4.58 7.51 4.91
CA ALA A 142 -5.33 7.43 3.66
C ALA A 142 -6.18 8.69 3.41
N THR A 143 -6.41 9.55 4.41
CA THR A 143 -7.12 10.83 4.25
C THR A 143 -6.28 11.95 3.63
N LEU A 144 -4.98 11.75 3.47
CA LEU A 144 -4.11 12.77 2.87
C LEU A 144 -4.48 13.01 1.41
N ALA A 145 -4.39 14.27 0.96
CA ALA A 145 -4.95 14.72 -0.32
C ALA A 145 -4.41 14.00 -1.57
N ASN A 146 -3.22 13.40 -1.48
CA ASN A 146 -2.62 12.67 -2.60
C ASN A 146 -2.84 11.14 -2.54
N CYS A 147 -3.50 10.64 -1.48
CA CYS A 147 -3.96 9.27 -1.40
C CYS A 147 -5.24 9.12 -2.24
N LYS A 148 -5.09 8.81 -3.53
CA LYS A 148 -6.17 8.92 -4.53
C LYS A 148 -6.89 7.61 -4.83
N TYR A 149 -6.30 6.47 -4.48
CA TYR A 149 -6.86 5.14 -4.76
C TYR A 149 -7.42 4.48 -3.49
N PRO A 150 -8.33 3.50 -3.63
CA PRO A 150 -8.80 2.70 -2.50
C PRO A 150 -7.63 2.09 -1.72
N THR A 151 -7.77 2.02 -0.40
CA THR A 151 -6.77 1.42 0.49
C THR A 151 -6.96 -0.09 0.61
N ASP A 152 -5.87 -0.83 0.83
CA ASP A 152 -5.90 -2.27 1.17
C ASP A 152 -6.23 -2.52 2.65
N ILE A 153 -6.59 -1.50 3.41
CA ILE A 153 -7.08 -1.70 4.77
C ILE A 153 -8.41 -2.45 4.69
N GLU A 154 -8.50 -3.56 5.40
CA GLU A 154 -9.65 -4.46 5.36
C GLU A 154 -10.26 -4.63 6.76
N PRO A 155 -11.53 -5.07 6.87
CA PRO A 155 -12.15 -5.31 8.16
C PRO A 155 -11.36 -6.30 8.99
N ALA A 156 -11.23 -6.07 10.30
CA ALA A 156 -10.39 -6.89 11.18
C ALA A 156 -10.75 -8.38 11.09
N ALA A 157 -12.04 -8.69 10.99
CA ALA A 157 -12.58 -10.05 10.91
C ALA A 157 -12.15 -10.85 9.67
N ARG A 158 -11.59 -10.19 8.63
CA ARG A 158 -11.04 -10.88 7.46
C ARG A 158 -9.73 -11.62 7.76
N TRP A 159 -8.97 -11.12 8.73
CA TRP A 159 -7.64 -11.64 9.07
C TRP A 159 -7.57 -12.27 10.45
N PHE A 160 -8.33 -11.74 11.42
CA PHE A 160 -8.18 -12.10 12.82
C PHE A 160 -9.51 -12.53 13.43
N VAL A 161 -9.42 -13.55 14.30
CA VAL A 161 -10.57 -14.04 15.09
C VAL A 161 -10.96 -13.08 16.22
N ASP A 162 -10.03 -12.26 16.68
CA ASP A 162 -10.26 -11.25 17.71
C ASP A 162 -9.25 -10.09 17.54
N ASP A 163 -9.61 -8.92 18.09
CA ASP A 163 -8.81 -7.69 18.09
C ASP A 163 -8.82 -7.03 19.48
N TYR A 164 -7.72 -6.38 19.83
CA TYR A 164 -7.58 -5.59 21.05
C TYR A 164 -8.04 -4.13 20.88
N VAL A 165 -8.44 -3.71 19.68
CA VAL A 165 -9.14 -2.45 19.43
C VAL A 165 -10.66 -2.63 19.61
N VAL A 166 -11.30 -1.65 20.27
CA VAL A 166 -12.74 -1.65 20.55
C VAL A 166 -13.43 -0.35 20.08
N PRO A 167 -14.52 -0.45 19.30
CA PRO A 167 -14.93 -1.65 18.56
C PRO A 167 -13.86 -2.06 17.53
N PRO A 168 -13.81 -3.34 17.08
CA PRO A 168 -12.93 -3.73 15.99
C PRO A 168 -13.25 -2.94 14.72
N LEU A 169 -12.29 -2.84 13.81
CA LEU A 169 -12.49 -2.11 12.58
C LEU A 169 -13.44 -2.87 11.63
N GLU A 170 -14.52 -2.20 11.22
CA GLU A 170 -15.56 -2.73 10.34
C GLU A 170 -15.87 -1.76 9.20
N LEU A 171 -16.46 -2.28 8.11
CA LEU A 171 -16.97 -1.42 7.04
C LEU A 171 -18.16 -0.61 7.53
N SER A 172 -18.13 0.69 7.25
CA SER A 172 -19.26 1.60 7.50
C SER A 172 -20.34 1.50 6.42
N ALA A 173 -19.97 1.08 5.23
CA ALA A 173 -20.82 0.82 4.06
C ALA A 173 -20.06 -0.10 3.08
N PRO A 174 -20.69 -0.68 2.04
CA PRO A 174 -19.99 -1.54 1.08
C PRO A 174 -18.73 -0.87 0.50
N GLY A 175 -17.56 -1.44 0.80
CA GLY A 175 -16.26 -0.94 0.36
C GLY A 175 -15.75 0.34 1.04
N LEU A 176 -16.39 0.82 2.13
CA LEU A 176 -16.04 2.09 2.76
C LEU A 176 -15.80 1.96 4.28
N PHE A 177 -14.76 2.62 4.76
CA PHE A 177 -14.53 2.89 6.18
C PHE A 177 -14.95 4.31 6.55
N ALA A 178 -15.53 4.46 7.74
CA ALA A 178 -15.70 5.78 8.34
C ALA A 178 -14.35 6.21 8.93
N VAL A 179 -13.95 7.46 8.66
CA VAL A 179 -12.75 8.03 9.29
C VAL A 179 -13.06 8.30 10.76
N PRO A 180 -12.27 7.77 11.72
CA PRO A 180 -12.46 8.06 13.12
C PRO A 180 -12.26 9.55 13.44
N THR A 181 -13.17 10.14 14.21
CA THR A 181 -13.16 11.58 14.53
C THR A 181 -12.78 11.91 15.97
N ARG A 182 -12.68 10.91 16.86
CA ARG A 182 -12.24 11.13 18.24
C ARG A 182 -10.73 11.42 18.28
N PRO A 183 -10.24 12.20 19.27
CA PRO A 183 -8.81 12.49 19.41
C PRO A 183 -7.92 11.24 19.43
N GLY A 184 -6.69 11.39 18.93
CA GLY A 184 -5.75 10.30 18.78
C GLY A 184 -6.15 9.36 17.65
N LEU A 185 -6.08 8.06 17.90
CA LEU A 185 -6.41 7.02 16.91
C LEU A 185 -7.90 6.95 16.55
N GLY A 186 -8.75 7.45 17.43
CA GLY A 186 -10.19 7.33 17.30
C GLY A 186 -10.79 6.02 17.81
N PHE A 187 -9.96 5.11 18.33
CA PHE A 187 -10.32 3.79 18.88
C PHE A 187 -9.89 3.63 20.33
N GLN A 188 -10.55 2.72 21.06
CA GLN A 188 -10.13 2.32 22.41
C GLN A 188 -9.28 1.05 22.36
N ILE A 189 -8.30 0.95 23.26
CA ILE A 189 -7.48 -0.26 23.42
C ILE A 189 -7.98 -1.04 24.63
N ASP A 190 -8.33 -2.31 24.42
CA ASP A 190 -8.72 -3.24 25.47
C ASP A 190 -7.48 -3.83 26.15
N ALA A 191 -7.14 -3.27 27.30
CA ALA A 191 -6.00 -3.71 28.10
C ALA A 191 -6.13 -5.16 28.60
N VAL A 192 -7.35 -5.70 28.74
CA VAL A 192 -7.56 -7.11 29.12
C VAL A 192 -7.17 -8.00 27.95
N LYS A 193 -7.58 -7.67 26.73
CA LYS A 193 -7.18 -8.42 25.53
C LYS A 193 -5.70 -8.28 25.22
N VAL A 194 -5.12 -7.09 25.37
CA VAL A 194 -3.67 -6.90 25.25
C VAL A 194 -2.94 -7.87 26.19
N ARG A 195 -3.31 -7.92 27.48
CA ARG A 195 -2.71 -8.87 28.44
C ARG A 195 -2.97 -10.34 28.08
N ARG A 196 -4.15 -10.66 27.55
CA ARG A 196 -4.52 -12.04 27.13
C ARG A 196 -3.63 -12.53 25.99
N TYR A 197 -3.35 -11.69 25.00
CA TYR A 197 -2.56 -12.04 23.81
C TYR A 197 -1.05 -11.81 23.98
N GLN A 198 -0.64 -11.20 25.10
CA GLN A 198 0.75 -10.91 25.40
C GLN A 198 1.56 -12.19 25.63
N VAL A 199 2.60 -12.38 24.82
CA VAL A 199 3.57 -13.47 24.98
C VAL A 199 4.90 -13.02 25.60
N ARG A 200 5.17 -11.71 25.59
CA ARG A 200 6.39 -11.09 26.15
C ARG A 200 6.13 -9.64 26.52
N GLN A 201 6.76 -9.17 27.60
CA GLN A 201 6.79 -7.76 28.01
C GLN A 201 8.22 -7.31 28.23
N LEU A 202 8.53 -6.09 27.80
CA LEU A 202 9.80 -5.41 28.07
C LEU A 202 9.45 -3.97 28.48
N ASP A 203 9.98 -3.54 29.62
CA ASP A 203 9.72 -2.21 30.17
C ASP A 203 11.02 -1.38 30.14
N PHE A 204 10.92 -0.15 29.65
CA PHE A 204 12.04 0.77 29.52
C PHE A 204 11.66 2.14 30.10
N THR A 205 12.58 2.80 30.78
CA THR A 205 12.39 4.17 31.29
C THR A 205 13.25 5.13 30.48
N ALA A 206 12.63 6.13 29.87
CA ALA A 206 13.37 7.19 29.18
C ALA A 206 14.25 7.92 30.19
N ARG A 207 15.53 8.15 29.85
CA ARG A 207 16.39 9.02 30.65
C ARG A 207 15.90 10.45 30.46
N THR A 208 15.33 11.05 31.49
CA THR A 208 15.11 12.49 31.53
C THR A 208 16.47 13.18 31.47
N ALA A 209 16.71 14.01 30.45
CA ALA A 209 17.88 14.88 30.42
C ALA A 209 17.83 15.78 31.66
N GLY A 210 18.88 15.72 32.48
CA GLY A 210 19.08 16.61 33.62
C GLY A 210 19.62 17.97 33.20
#